data_AF-A0A536LTV5-F1
#
_entry.id   AF-A0A536LTV5-F1
#
_cell.length_a   1.000
_cell.length_b   1.000
_cell.length_c   1.000
_cell.angle_alpha   90.00
_cell.angle_beta   90.00
_cell.angle_gamma   90.00
#
_symmetry.space_group_name_H-M   'P 1'
#
loop_
_entity.id
_entity.type
_entity.pdbx_description
1 polymer ?
#
loop_
_entity_poly.entity_id
_entity_poly.type
_entity_poly.pdbx_seq_one_letter_code
_entity_poly.pdbx_strand_id
1 'polypeptide(L)'
;MGKPVGSDLMQGTLTLPSLLLMDRSPKSNPVQKYFARPSRERLAEAVQATLDSGVIEESYELARDFSRRANDALDVLPDLEDRQTLRDLTDYILDRRT
;
A
#
# COMPACT_ATOMS: atom_id res chain seq x y z
N MET A 1 7.42 10.35 8.45
CA MET A 1 6.65 10.79 7.27
C MET A 1 6.38 12.28 7.38
N GLY A 2 6.63 13.05 6.33
CA GLY A 2 6.42 14.52 6.29
C GLY A 2 5.08 14.95 5.67
N LYS A 3 4.21 14.00 5.31
CA LYS A 3 2.88 14.26 4.74
C LYS A 3 1.77 13.84 5.71
N PRO A 4 0.63 14.54 5.73
CA PRO A 4 -0.51 14.18 6.56
C PRO A 4 -1.12 12.83 6.15
N VAL A 5 -1.63 12.07 7.12
CA VAL A 5 -2.40 10.85 6.87
C VAL A 5 -3.59 11.16 5.97
N GLY A 6 -3.81 10.31 4.96
CA GLY A 6 -4.87 10.52 3.96
C GLY A 6 -4.51 11.50 2.85
N SER A 7 -3.25 11.95 2.74
CA SER A 7 -2.81 12.86 1.67
C SER A 7 -3.15 12.36 0.27
N ASP A 8 -3.04 11.06 0.02
CA ASP A 8 -3.33 10.49 -1.30
C ASP A 8 -4.82 10.63 -1.65
N LEU A 9 -5.71 10.34 -0.69
CA LEU A 9 -7.15 10.56 -0.85
C LEU A 9 -7.44 12.05 -1.10
N MET A 10 -6.82 12.96 -0.33
CA MET A 10 -6.97 14.41 -0.52
C MET A 10 -6.51 14.89 -1.90
N GLN A 11 -5.51 14.24 -2.49
CA GLN A 11 -5.00 14.53 -3.83
C GLN A 11 -5.79 13.83 -4.94
N GLY A 12 -6.77 13.00 -4.57
CA GLY A 12 -7.61 12.26 -5.50
C GLY A 12 -7.00 10.96 -6.01
N THR A 13 -5.94 10.46 -5.37
CA THR A 13 -5.25 9.23 -5.74
C THR A 13 -5.86 8.03 -5.02
N LEU A 14 -6.32 7.04 -5.78
CA LEU A 14 -6.71 5.73 -5.25
C LEU A 14 -5.48 4.82 -5.23
N THR A 15 -5.01 4.48 -4.03
CA THR A 15 -3.92 3.51 -3.81
C THR A 15 -4.47 2.13 -3.49
N LEU A 16 -3.58 1.13 -3.42
CA LEU A 16 -3.97 -0.26 -3.18
C LEU A 16 -4.86 -0.45 -1.92
N PRO A 17 -4.56 0.13 -0.74
CA PRO A 17 -5.46 0.05 0.41
C PRO A 17 -6.89 0.52 0.10
N SER A 18 -7.04 1.61 -0.65
CA SER A 18 -8.33 2.15 -1.05
C SER A 18 -9.08 1.21 -1.99
N LEU A 19 -8.38 0.61 -2.96
CA LEU A 19 -8.95 -0.34 -3.91
C LEU A 19 -9.44 -1.62 -3.21
N LEU A 20 -8.64 -2.18 -2.31
CA LEU A 20 -9.00 -3.36 -1.52
C LEU A 20 -10.22 -3.07 -0.61
N LEU A 21 -10.25 -1.89 0.01
CA LEU A 21 -11.39 -1.50 0.84
C LEU A 21 -12.67 -1.33 0.01
N MET A 22 -12.55 -0.79 -1.21
CA MET A 22 -13.67 -0.66 -2.17
C MET A 22 -14.22 -2.00 -2.60
N ASP A 23 -13.34 -2.98 -2.84
CA ASP A 23 -13.74 -4.34 -3.19
C ASP A 23 -14.51 -5.05 -2.06
N ARG A 24 -14.08 -4.86 -0.80
CA ARG A 24 -14.74 -5.45 0.39
C ARG A 24 -16.09 -4.84 0.73
N SER A 25 -16.29 -3.55 0.43
CA SER A 25 -17.49 -2.79 0.83
C SER A 25 -18.23 -2.15 -0.35
N PRO A 26 -18.63 -2.92 -1.39
CA PRO A 26 -19.05 -2.36 -2.67
C PRO A 26 -20.34 -1.54 -2.62
N LYS A 27 -21.17 -1.70 -1.56
CA LYS A 27 -22.46 -1.02 -1.42
C LYS A 27 -22.41 0.27 -0.59
N SER A 28 -21.40 0.47 0.25
CA SER A 28 -21.33 1.63 1.16
C SER A 28 -19.89 1.98 1.55
N ASN A 29 -19.01 2.04 0.57
CA ASN A 29 -17.59 2.28 0.81
C ASN A 29 -17.30 3.75 1.24
N PRO A 30 -16.63 3.98 2.37
CA PRO A 30 -16.25 5.33 2.84
C PRO A 30 -15.37 6.13 1.88
N VAL A 31 -14.46 5.48 1.16
CA VAL A 31 -13.63 6.12 0.11
C VAL A 31 -14.53 6.63 -1.01
N GLN A 32 -15.44 5.81 -1.55
CA GLN A 32 -16.39 6.25 -2.56
C GLN A 32 -17.26 7.41 -2.10
N LYS A 33 -17.76 7.37 -0.84
CA LYS A 33 -18.55 8.47 -0.26
C LYS A 33 -17.76 9.78 -0.18
N TYR A 34 -16.48 9.70 0.20
CA TYR A 34 -15.58 10.85 0.22
C TYR A 34 -15.41 11.44 -1.18
N PHE A 35 -15.09 10.62 -2.19
CA PHE A 35 -14.92 11.09 -3.57
C PHE A 35 -16.21 11.66 -4.18
N ALA A 36 -17.37 11.11 -3.84
CA ALA A 36 -18.65 11.60 -4.35
C ALA A 36 -19.01 13.00 -3.82
N ARG A 37 -18.67 13.30 -2.56
CA ARG A 37 -18.80 14.65 -2.00
C ARG A 37 -17.77 14.81 -0.86
N PRO A 38 -16.61 15.43 -1.15
CA PRO A 38 -15.53 15.58 -0.18
C PRO A 38 -15.93 16.42 1.03
N SER A 39 -15.55 15.97 2.23
CA SER A 39 -15.60 16.74 3.47
C SER A 39 -14.53 16.22 4.44
N ARG A 40 -14.21 17.00 5.48
CA ARG A 40 -13.23 16.58 6.50
C ARG A 40 -13.71 15.32 7.26
N GLU A 41 -15.00 15.25 7.53
CA GLU A 41 -15.64 14.13 8.24
C GLU A 41 -15.57 12.84 7.40
N ARG A 42 -15.83 12.94 6.10
CA ARG A 42 -15.78 11.79 5.19
C ARG A 42 -14.35 11.33 4.91
N LEU A 43 -13.40 12.26 4.87
CA LEU A 43 -11.98 11.91 4.81
C LEU A 43 -11.59 11.11 6.06
N ALA A 44 -11.99 11.57 7.24
CA ALA A 44 -11.72 10.86 8.49
C ALA A 44 -12.40 9.48 8.53
N GLU A 45 -13.64 9.36 8.06
CA GLU A 45 -14.34 8.07 7.91
C GLU A 45 -13.58 7.12 6.96
N ALA A 46 -13.11 7.60 5.82
CA ALA A 46 -12.35 6.81 4.85
C ALA A 46 -10.99 6.35 5.40
N VAL A 47 -10.28 7.26 6.08
CA VAL A 47 -9.00 6.93 6.74
C VAL A 47 -9.22 5.89 7.83
N GLN A 48 -10.21 6.08 8.70
CA GLN A 48 -10.49 5.16 9.81
C GLN A 48 -10.89 3.77 9.29
N ALA A 49 -11.79 3.71 8.30
CA ALA A 49 -12.17 2.44 7.68
C ALA A 49 -10.99 1.72 7.02
N THR A 50 -10.03 2.46 6.48
CA THR A 50 -8.80 1.88 5.90
C THR A 50 -7.91 1.28 7.00
N LEU A 51 -7.75 1.98 8.13
CA LEU A 51 -6.98 1.50 9.29
C LEU A 51 -7.61 0.24 9.92
N ASP A 52 -8.93 0.21 10.06
CA ASP A 52 -9.64 -0.85 10.80
C ASP A 52 -9.92 -2.10 9.96
N SER A 53 -9.80 -2.02 8.63
CA SER A 53 -10.17 -3.12 7.73
C SER A 53 -9.06 -4.14 7.48
N GLY A 54 -7.83 -3.89 7.93
CA GLY A 54 -6.68 -4.77 7.68
C GLY A 54 -6.12 -4.72 6.26
N VAL A 55 -6.67 -3.89 5.37
CA VAL A 55 -6.20 -3.75 3.97
C VAL A 55 -4.78 -3.18 3.86
N ILE A 56 -4.29 -2.50 4.90
CA ILE A 56 -2.91 -2.03 4.99
C ILE A 56 -1.96 -3.22 5.09
N GLU A 57 -2.26 -4.17 5.99
CA GLU A 57 -1.41 -5.36 6.15
C GLU A 57 -1.43 -6.22 4.89
N GLU A 58 -2.61 -6.38 4.28
CA GLU A 58 -2.74 -7.06 2.98
C GLU A 58 -1.94 -6.36 1.86
N SER A 59 -1.89 -5.02 1.87
CA SER A 59 -1.04 -4.28 0.93
C SER A 59 0.45 -4.57 1.17
N TYR A 60 0.87 -4.74 2.42
CA TYR A 60 2.23 -5.18 2.76
C TYR A 60 2.48 -6.64 2.39
N GLU A 61 1.49 -7.53 2.52
CA GLU A 61 1.60 -8.92 2.06
C GLU A 61 1.84 -8.98 0.55
N LEU A 62 1.12 -8.16 -0.22
CA LEU A 62 1.33 -8.07 -1.67
C LEU A 62 2.72 -7.49 -2.00
N ALA A 63 3.18 -6.48 -1.25
CA ALA A 63 4.55 -5.97 -1.41
C ALA A 63 5.60 -7.05 -1.10
N ARG A 64 5.41 -7.86 -0.06
CA ARG A 64 6.26 -9.00 0.28
C ARG A 64 6.26 -10.06 -0.82
N ASP A 65 5.12 -10.30 -1.45
CA ASP A 65 5.04 -11.21 -2.60
C ASP A 65 5.85 -10.72 -3.79
N PHE A 66 5.72 -9.44 -4.14
CA PHE A 66 6.54 -8.86 -5.20
C PHE A 66 8.04 -8.90 -4.88
N SER A 67 8.43 -8.70 -3.61
CA SER A 67 9.82 -8.83 -3.17
C SER A 67 10.33 -10.27 -3.37
N ARG A 68 9.57 -11.29 -2.93
CA ARG A 68 9.92 -12.70 -3.18
C ARG A 68 10.11 -12.98 -4.67
N ARG A 69 9.17 -12.57 -5.50
CA ARG A 69 9.23 -12.76 -6.96
C ARG A 69 10.43 -12.04 -7.59
N ALA A 70 10.80 -10.87 -7.08
CA ALA A 70 11.99 -10.16 -7.51
C ALA A 70 13.26 -10.96 -7.14
N ASN A 71 13.33 -11.49 -5.92
CA ASN A 71 14.45 -12.32 -5.47
C ASN A 71 14.57 -13.63 -6.27
N ASP A 72 13.45 -14.31 -6.53
CA ASP A 72 13.43 -15.52 -7.39
C ASP A 72 13.93 -15.20 -8.81
N ALA A 73 13.59 -14.02 -9.34
CA ALA A 73 14.05 -13.58 -10.66
C ALA A 73 15.56 -13.29 -10.71
N LEU A 74 16.20 -13.04 -9.57
CA LEU A 74 17.66 -12.83 -9.49
C LEU A 74 18.45 -14.15 -9.50
N ASP A 75 17.80 -15.30 -9.24
CA ASP A 75 18.48 -16.60 -9.16
C ASP A 75 19.12 -17.04 -10.48
N VAL A 76 18.67 -16.48 -11.61
CA VAL A 76 19.28 -16.72 -12.93
C VAL A 76 20.64 -16.03 -13.11
N LEU A 77 20.96 -15.06 -12.26
CA LEU A 77 22.22 -14.32 -12.31
C LEU A 77 23.32 -15.07 -11.54
N PRO A 78 24.59 -14.94 -11.98
CA PRO A 78 25.73 -15.46 -11.24
C PRO A 78 25.75 -14.97 -9.78
N ASP A 79 26.27 -15.79 -8.88
CA ASP A 79 26.40 -15.46 -7.45
C ASP A 79 27.56 -14.47 -7.22
N LEU A 80 27.28 -13.20 -7.48
CA LEU A 80 28.19 -12.07 -7.35
C LEU A 80 27.60 -11.02 -6.40
N GLU A 81 28.45 -10.11 -5.94
CA GLU A 81 28.09 -9.02 -5.02
C GLU A 81 26.90 -8.18 -5.50
N ASP A 82 26.80 -7.93 -6.81
CA ASP A 82 25.70 -7.18 -7.41
C ASP A 82 24.34 -7.88 -7.20
N ARG A 83 24.31 -9.22 -7.26
CA ARG A 83 23.09 -10.00 -7.02
C ARG A 83 22.65 -9.87 -5.57
N GLN A 84 23.59 -9.94 -4.63
CA GLN A 84 23.29 -9.75 -3.21
C GLN A 84 22.81 -8.33 -2.91
N THR A 85 23.45 -7.33 -3.53
CA THR A 85 23.05 -5.92 -3.38
C THR A 85 21.60 -5.69 -3.82
N LEU A 86 21.17 -6.30 -4.92
CA LEU A 86 19.79 -6.22 -5.37
C LEU A 86 18.81 -6.92 -4.41
N ARG A 87 19.19 -8.06 -3.82
CA ARG A 87 18.38 -8.73 -2.80
C ARG A 87 18.22 -7.87 -1.55
N ASP A 88 19.32 -7.33 -1.04
CA ASP A 88 19.32 -6.46 0.15
C ASP A 88 18.44 -5.23 -0.05
N LEU A 89 18.39 -4.68 -1.27
CA LEU A 89 17.49 -3.58 -1.62
C LEU A 89 16.01 -3.97 -1.49
N THR A 90 15.63 -5.19 -1.91
CA THR A 90 14.24 -5.65 -1.81
C THR A 90 13.78 -5.80 -0.35
N ASP A 91 14.67 -6.28 0.52
CA ASP A 91 14.40 -6.41 1.95
C ASP A 91 14.33 -5.04 2.64
N TYR A 92 15.29 -4.16 2.34
CA TYR A 92 15.32 -2.80 2.88
C TYR A 92 14.04 -2.00 2.58
N ILE A 93 13.49 -2.13 1.37
CA ILE A 93 12.27 -1.40 0.96
C ILE A 93 11.05 -1.82 1.79
N LEU A 94 11.00 -3.06 2.26
CA LEU A 94 9.90 -3.57 3.08
C LEU A 94 10.03 -3.16 4.55
N ASP A 95 11.25 -3.13 5.07
CA ASP A 95 11.51 -2.84 6.49
C ASP A 95 11.54 -1.35 6.82
N ARG A 96 11.70 -0.48 5.83
CA ARG A 96 11.73 0.97 6.06
C ARG A 96 10.42 1.44 6.71
N ARG A 97 10.52 1.93 7.95
CA ARG A 97 9.44 2.65 8.63
C ARG A 97 9.73 4.14 8.53
N THR A 98 9.36 4.74 7.40
CA THR A 98 9.48 6.18 7.19
C THR A 98 8.33 6.96 7.80
#